data_AF-A0A2W7A855-F1
#
_entry.id   AF-A0A2W7A855-F1
#
_cell.length_a   1.000
_cell.length_b   1.000
_cell.length_c   1.000
_cell.angle_alpha   90.00
_cell.angle_beta   90.00
_cell.angle_gamma   90.00
#
_symmetry.space_group_name_H-M   'P 1'
#
loop_
_entity.id
_entity.type
_entity.pdbx_description
1 polymer ?
#
loop_
_entity_poly.entity_id
_entity_poly.type
_entity_poly.pdbx_seq_one_letter_code
_entity_poly.pdbx_strand_id
1 'polypeptide(L)'
;MSDRPGYAAFCSDVASKTSIKERLEANPDLQAVVSAHHTTLESWWQEARDDFAKLEGHNILPQVRQELLTSLREKLMPLGVLDAFQSAGVFVNWWQQSRYDLKTIVNTGWHHTLIPDNYLLAAFFQAEVDRIEALESKISAAQGELSEAVESAQEVASYEPEEGETVTATIIKKALKELIDDLKASAGSSATKERQSYETAFDAIAAIEKRIKQFKDTLKQEQNELELKLRLKRIGGDEAKAETSELLQQVETQLKVLNPNHKDDKKQITALHKDKAALELRRSRIDGVLAAIGGQMTDAEAKTLILKKLYDWVKEQLTRYLNAEKRALIATVENLWDKYAVSSRELETEREKTLKTLDTFLSKLGYLA
;
A
#
# COMPACT_ATOMS: atom_id res chain seq x y z
N MET A 1 8.54 3.24 50.74
CA MET A 1 8.98 4.65 50.54
C MET A 1 7.81 5.54 50.05
N SER A 2 6.56 5.22 50.40
CA SER A 2 5.35 5.87 49.89
C SER A 2 4.80 7.01 50.73
N ASP A 3 5.29 7.24 51.95
CA ASP A 3 4.50 7.98 52.96
C ASP A 3 4.85 9.47 53.08
N ARG A 4 5.49 10.06 52.06
CA ARG A 4 5.66 11.53 52.01
C ARG A 4 4.47 12.14 51.26
N PRO A 5 3.67 13.01 51.88
CA PRO A 5 2.56 13.69 51.21
C PRO A 5 3.05 14.44 49.96
N GLY A 6 2.43 14.17 48.81
CA GLY A 6 2.79 14.78 47.52
C GLY A 6 3.94 14.12 46.75
N TYR A 7 4.52 13.02 47.28
CA TYR A 7 5.52 12.24 46.54
C TYR A 7 4.83 11.33 45.52
N ALA A 8 5.09 11.57 44.24
CA ALA A 8 4.66 10.70 43.15
C ALA A 8 5.79 9.74 42.75
N ALA A 9 5.45 8.46 42.58
CA ALA A 9 6.36 7.43 42.08
C ALA A 9 5.85 6.92 40.72
N PHE A 10 6.76 6.45 39.87
CA PHE A 10 6.37 5.74 38.66
C PHE A 10 5.61 4.45 39.03
N CYS A 11 4.55 4.15 38.28
CA CYS A 11 3.81 2.91 38.45
C CYS A 11 4.74 1.71 38.22
N SER A 12 4.56 0.64 38.99
CA SER A 12 5.34 -0.61 38.88
C SER A 12 5.32 -1.22 37.48
N ASP A 13 4.27 -0.91 36.71
CA ASP A 13 4.06 -1.43 35.36
C ASP A 13 4.93 -0.74 34.30
N VAL A 14 5.63 0.34 34.66
CA VAL A 14 6.66 0.99 33.83
C VAL A 14 8.02 0.49 34.31
N ALA A 15 8.47 -0.63 33.73
CA ALA A 15 9.72 -1.27 34.11
C ALA A 15 10.97 -0.59 33.50
N SER A 16 10.78 0.16 32.41
CA SER A 16 11.85 0.83 31.68
C SER A 16 11.35 2.06 30.95
N LYS A 17 12.28 2.95 30.57
CA LYS A 17 11.98 4.10 29.70
C LYS A 17 11.27 3.69 28.41
N THR A 18 11.70 2.60 27.78
CA THR A 18 11.11 2.09 26.54
C THR A 18 9.65 1.68 26.69
N SER A 19 9.22 1.26 27.89
CA SER A 19 7.82 0.89 28.16
C SER A 19 6.86 2.08 28.30
N ILE A 20 7.38 3.30 28.51
CA ILE A 20 6.57 4.52 28.72
C ILE A 20 5.69 4.80 27.51
N LYS A 21 6.29 4.79 26.31
CA LYS A 21 5.57 5.05 25.06
C LYS A 21 4.40 4.08 24.89
N GLU A 22 4.68 2.79 24.94
CA GLU A 22 3.68 1.73 24.74
C GLU A 22 2.52 1.85 25.75
N ARG A 23 2.84 2.14 27.02
CA ARG A 23 1.84 2.31 28.07
C ARG A 23 0.98 3.56 27.89
N LEU A 24 1.59 4.70 27.55
CA LEU A 24 0.84 5.92 27.28
C LEU A 24 -0.05 5.76 26.05
N GLU A 25 0.44 5.15 24.98
CA GLU A 25 -0.34 4.91 23.75
C GLU A 25 -1.48 3.89 23.97
N ALA A 26 -1.31 2.93 24.88
CA ALA A 26 -2.34 1.99 25.28
C ALA A 26 -3.34 2.56 26.31
N ASN A 27 -3.09 3.77 26.85
CA ASN A 27 -3.94 4.35 27.88
C ASN A 27 -5.33 4.69 27.30
N PRO A 28 -6.43 4.18 27.90
CA PRO A 28 -7.79 4.42 27.41
C PRO A 28 -8.18 5.90 27.36
N ASP A 29 -7.72 6.73 28.30
CA ASP A 29 -8.04 8.16 28.33
C ASP A 29 -7.37 8.89 27.17
N LEU A 30 -6.11 8.56 26.86
CA LEU A 30 -5.42 9.12 25.70
C LEU A 30 -6.14 8.73 24.39
N GLN A 31 -6.52 7.46 24.27
CA GLN A 31 -7.27 6.97 23.11
C GLN A 31 -8.63 7.65 22.98
N ALA A 32 -9.34 7.86 24.10
CA ALA A 32 -10.61 8.56 24.14
C ALA A 32 -10.47 10.03 23.71
N VAL A 33 -9.43 10.73 24.17
CA VAL A 33 -9.15 12.12 23.76
C VAL A 33 -8.84 12.20 22.26
N VAL A 34 -7.99 11.32 21.73
CA VAL A 34 -7.68 11.29 20.28
C VAL A 34 -8.93 10.94 19.48
N SER A 35 -9.73 9.98 19.93
CA SER A 35 -10.99 9.61 19.30
C SER A 35 -11.98 10.78 19.30
N ALA A 36 -12.11 11.52 20.40
CA ALA A 36 -12.97 12.69 20.50
C ALA A 36 -12.60 13.77 19.46
N HIS A 37 -11.31 14.03 19.23
CA HIS A 37 -10.87 14.95 18.18
C HIS A 37 -11.32 14.50 16.78
N HIS A 38 -11.18 13.20 16.47
CA HIS A 38 -11.63 12.65 15.20
C HIS A 38 -13.15 12.72 15.05
N THR A 39 -13.91 12.40 16.10
CA THR A 39 -15.37 12.51 16.10
C THR A 39 -15.84 13.95 15.94
N THR A 40 -15.19 14.90 16.60
CA THR A 40 -15.49 16.33 16.45
C THR A 40 -15.18 16.82 15.04
N LEU A 41 -14.05 16.39 14.44
CA LEU A 41 -13.72 16.72 13.06
C LEU A 41 -14.74 16.14 12.08
N GLU A 42 -15.13 14.88 12.26
CA GLU A 42 -16.17 14.24 11.44
C GLU A 42 -17.48 15.01 11.52
N SER A 43 -17.94 15.34 12.74
CA SER A 43 -19.17 16.12 12.93
C SER A 43 -19.09 17.49 12.28
N TRP A 44 -17.96 18.19 12.40
CA TRP A 44 -17.74 19.46 11.71
C TRP A 44 -17.75 19.29 10.19
N TRP A 45 -17.16 18.22 9.67
CA TRP A 45 -17.12 17.94 8.23
C TRP A 45 -18.52 17.71 7.64
N GLN A 46 -19.42 17.08 8.39
CA GLN A 46 -20.81 16.90 7.95
C GLN A 46 -21.53 18.22 7.69
N GLU A 47 -21.19 19.28 8.43
CA GLU A 47 -21.69 20.65 8.21
C GLU A 47 -20.90 21.32 7.07
N ALA A 48 -19.56 21.27 7.12
CA ALA A 48 -18.67 21.94 6.17
C ALA A 48 -18.81 21.45 4.72
N ARG A 49 -19.08 20.15 4.51
CA ARG A 49 -19.22 19.55 3.18
C ARG A 49 -20.39 20.16 2.39
N ASP A 50 -21.42 20.64 3.07
CA ASP A 50 -22.58 21.27 2.44
C ASP A 50 -22.21 22.67 1.92
N ASP A 51 -21.26 23.35 2.56
CA ASP A 51 -20.70 24.60 2.05
C ASP A 51 -19.75 24.35 0.86
N PHE A 52 -18.99 23.26 0.88
CA PHE A 52 -18.24 22.81 -0.30
C PHE A 52 -19.15 22.48 -1.48
N ALA A 53 -20.31 21.88 -1.22
CA ALA A 53 -21.28 21.54 -2.24
C ALA A 53 -21.80 22.78 -3.00
N LYS A 54 -21.80 23.95 -2.37
CA LYS A 54 -22.26 25.23 -2.95
C LYS A 54 -21.19 25.93 -3.81
N LEU A 55 -19.94 25.45 -3.83
CA LEU A 55 -18.85 26.07 -4.60
C LEU A 55 -19.01 25.90 -6.12
N GLU A 56 -19.69 24.85 -6.55
CA GLU A 56 -19.92 24.59 -7.97
C GLU A 56 -20.67 25.76 -8.62
N GLY A 57 -20.03 26.43 -9.57
CA GLY A 57 -20.60 27.60 -10.25
C GLY A 57 -20.60 28.91 -9.45
N HIS A 58 -20.06 28.95 -8.23
CA HIS A 58 -20.03 30.14 -7.37
C HIS A 58 -18.63 30.45 -6.84
N ASN A 59 -18.10 31.64 -7.14
CA ASN A 59 -16.79 32.09 -6.66
C ASN A 59 -16.86 32.71 -5.25
N ILE A 60 -17.28 31.92 -4.27
CA ILE A 60 -17.39 32.31 -2.85
C ILE A 60 -16.22 31.79 -1.99
N LEU A 61 -15.12 31.34 -2.62
CA LEU A 61 -13.96 30.74 -1.96
C LEU A 61 -13.41 31.56 -0.78
N PRO A 62 -13.27 32.90 -0.84
CA PRO A 62 -12.77 33.67 0.30
C PRO A 62 -13.68 33.64 1.53
N GLN A 63 -15.01 33.65 1.31
CA GLN A 63 -16.01 33.62 2.39
C GLN A 63 -16.01 32.24 3.04
N VAL A 64 -16.13 31.18 2.22
CA VAL A 64 -16.07 29.78 2.68
C VAL A 64 -14.78 29.51 3.44
N ARG A 65 -13.63 30.05 2.99
CA ARG A 65 -12.37 29.92 3.73
C ARG A 65 -12.46 30.48 5.15
N GLN A 66 -13.00 31.68 5.29
CA GLN A 66 -13.06 32.38 6.58
C GLN A 66 -14.03 31.67 7.55
N GLU A 67 -15.20 31.25 7.04
CA GLU A 67 -16.22 30.54 7.81
C GLU A 67 -15.71 29.18 8.29
N LEU A 68 -15.08 28.41 7.39
CA LEU A 68 -14.56 27.09 7.73
C LEU A 68 -13.35 27.16 8.69
N LEU A 69 -12.47 28.14 8.53
CA LEU A 69 -11.37 28.37 9.47
C LEU A 69 -11.91 28.68 10.87
N THR A 70 -12.90 29.56 10.95
CA THR A 70 -13.47 30.02 12.21
C THR A 70 -14.20 28.87 12.91
N SER A 71 -15.07 28.16 12.18
CA SER A 71 -15.84 27.03 12.72
C SER A 71 -14.96 25.86 13.15
N LEU A 72 -13.95 25.46 12.36
CA LEU A 72 -13.08 24.35 12.74
C LEU A 72 -12.32 24.67 14.03
N ARG A 73 -11.81 25.91 14.17
CA ARG A 73 -11.14 26.37 15.37
C ARG A 73 -12.06 26.32 16.60
N GLU A 74 -13.30 26.80 16.46
CA GLU A 74 -14.30 26.79 17.54
C GLU A 74 -14.68 25.37 17.99
N LYS A 75 -14.65 24.39 17.08
CA LYS A 75 -14.92 22.99 17.40
C LYS A 75 -13.73 22.28 18.06
N LEU A 76 -12.50 22.55 17.63
CA LEU A 76 -11.30 21.86 18.13
C LEU A 76 -10.76 22.43 19.44
N MET A 77 -10.77 23.75 19.63
CA MET A 77 -10.20 24.39 20.84
C MET A 77 -10.78 23.88 22.18
N PRO A 78 -12.10 23.65 22.33
CA PRO A 78 -12.68 23.17 23.58
C PRO A 78 -12.16 21.80 24.04
N LEU A 79 -11.52 21.02 23.16
CA LEU A 79 -10.95 19.71 23.50
C LEU A 79 -9.61 19.81 24.24
N GLY A 80 -8.99 21.00 24.28
CA GLY A 80 -7.87 21.31 25.19
C GLY A 80 -6.50 20.75 24.80
N VAL A 81 -6.37 19.97 23.73
CA VAL A 81 -5.07 19.45 23.25
C VAL A 81 -4.40 20.42 22.28
N LEU A 82 -5.17 21.01 21.38
CA LEU A 82 -4.66 21.93 20.36
C LEU A 82 -4.97 23.38 20.74
N ASP A 83 -3.96 24.24 20.71
CA ASP A 83 -4.17 25.67 20.92
C ASP A 83 -4.81 26.36 19.69
N ALA A 84 -5.05 27.67 19.79
CA ALA A 84 -5.66 28.45 18.72
C ALA A 84 -4.81 28.48 17.43
N PHE A 85 -3.48 28.51 17.56
CA PHE A 85 -2.55 28.52 16.42
C PHE A 85 -2.45 27.16 15.75
N GLN A 86 -2.43 26.08 16.54
CA GLN A 86 -2.39 24.71 16.06
C GLN A 86 -3.70 24.33 15.38
N SER A 87 -4.85 24.69 15.97
CA SER A 87 -6.17 24.48 15.38
C SER A 87 -6.32 25.24 14.04
N ALA A 88 -5.86 26.49 13.97
CA ALA A 88 -5.79 27.23 12.71
C ALA A 88 -4.79 26.60 11.72
N GLY A 89 -3.67 26.07 12.23
CA GLY A 89 -2.64 25.40 11.43
C GLY A 89 -3.16 24.14 10.73
N VAL A 90 -4.00 23.34 11.39
CA VAL A 90 -4.70 22.19 10.78
C VAL A 90 -5.46 22.66 9.54
N PHE A 91 -6.28 23.71 9.67
CA PHE A 91 -7.05 24.27 8.56
C PHE A 91 -6.16 24.83 7.45
N VAL A 92 -5.18 25.67 7.81
CA VAL A 92 -4.38 26.41 6.82
C VAL A 92 -3.55 25.47 5.96
N ASN A 93 -2.94 24.44 6.56
CA ASN A 93 -2.17 23.45 5.82
C ASN A 93 -3.06 22.64 4.88
N TRP A 94 -4.21 22.19 5.38
CA TRP A 94 -5.20 21.49 4.55
C TRP A 94 -5.71 22.37 3.40
N TRP A 95 -6.04 23.64 3.67
CA TRP A 95 -6.52 24.59 2.67
C TRP A 95 -5.47 24.83 1.58
N GLN A 96 -4.20 24.94 1.94
CA GLN A 96 -3.12 25.11 0.96
C GLN A 96 -3.03 23.91 0.01
N GLN A 97 -3.18 22.69 0.55
CA GLN A 97 -3.20 21.45 -0.22
C GLN A 97 -4.44 21.33 -1.12
N SER A 98 -5.62 21.73 -0.64
CA SER A 98 -6.89 21.60 -1.37
C SER A 98 -7.19 22.75 -2.33
N ARG A 99 -6.50 23.89 -2.23
CA ARG A 99 -6.81 25.13 -2.98
C ARG A 99 -6.97 24.94 -4.49
N TYR A 100 -6.13 24.12 -5.11
CA TYR A 100 -6.22 23.88 -6.56
C TYR A 100 -7.45 23.05 -6.93
N ASP A 101 -7.75 22.01 -6.15
CA ASP A 101 -8.95 21.20 -6.34
C ASP A 101 -10.21 22.03 -6.16
N LEU A 102 -10.24 22.89 -5.15
CA LEU A 102 -11.36 23.81 -4.92
C LEU A 102 -11.57 24.77 -6.11
N LYS A 103 -10.49 25.29 -6.70
CA LYS A 103 -10.57 26.10 -7.92
C LYS A 103 -11.12 25.29 -9.10
N THR A 104 -10.70 24.05 -9.24
CA THR A 104 -11.24 23.16 -10.28
C THR A 104 -12.73 22.91 -10.05
N ILE A 105 -13.17 22.64 -8.82
CA ILE A 105 -14.61 22.48 -8.49
C ILE A 105 -15.42 23.72 -8.89
N VAL A 106 -14.92 24.92 -8.57
CA VAL A 106 -15.60 26.17 -8.95
C VAL A 106 -15.73 26.33 -10.47
N ASN A 107 -14.70 25.95 -11.23
CA ASN A 107 -14.62 26.20 -12.67
C ASN A 107 -15.24 25.09 -13.54
N THR A 108 -15.11 23.83 -13.12
CA THR A 108 -15.46 22.63 -13.92
C THR A 108 -16.42 21.68 -13.21
N GLY A 109 -16.87 22.02 -11.99
CA GLY A 109 -17.70 21.13 -11.17
C GLY A 109 -16.93 19.92 -10.64
N TRP A 110 -17.67 18.86 -10.28
CA TRP A 110 -17.15 17.62 -9.68
C TRP A 110 -16.42 16.72 -10.68
N HIS A 111 -15.34 17.23 -11.26
CA HIS A 111 -14.65 16.57 -12.35
C HIS A 111 -13.80 15.38 -11.89
N HIS A 112 -13.82 14.29 -12.65
CA HIS A 112 -13.16 13.03 -12.31
C HIS A 112 -11.64 13.15 -12.13
N THR A 113 -10.97 14.11 -12.77
CA THR A 113 -9.51 14.33 -12.65
C THR A 113 -9.07 14.70 -11.24
N LEU A 114 -10.00 15.14 -10.39
CA LEU A 114 -9.74 15.44 -8.98
C LEU A 114 -9.66 14.18 -8.12
N ILE A 115 -9.99 13.00 -8.66
CA ILE A 115 -10.04 11.76 -7.88
C ILE A 115 -8.81 10.93 -8.20
N PRO A 116 -7.90 10.72 -7.23
CA PRO A 116 -6.78 9.80 -7.39
C PRO A 116 -7.25 8.34 -7.53
N ASP A 117 -6.47 7.51 -8.22
CA ASP A 117 -6.87 6.14 -8.57
C ASP A 117 -7.22 5.28 -7.34
N ASN A 118 -6.49 5.44 -6.23
CA ASN A 118 -6.76 4.67 -5.01
C ASN A 118 -8.18 4.87 -4.46
N TYR A 119 -8.79 6.06 -4.63
CA TYR A 119 -10.18 6.31 -4.22
C TYR A 119 -11.17 5.57 -5.12
N LEU A 120 -10.91 5.52 -6.43
CA LEU A 120 -11.73 4.76 -7.38
C LEU A 120 -11.60 3.26 -7.15
N LEU A 121 -10.38 2.77 -6.95
CA LEU A 121 -10.10 1.37 -6.66
C LEU A 121 -10.83 0.93 -5.40
N ALA A 122 -10.71 1.68 -4.30
CA ALA A 122 -11.39 1.36 -3.04
C ALA A 122 -12.92 1.42 -3.15
N ALA A 123 -13.46 2.30 -4.01
CA ALA A 123 -14.91 2.47 -4.16
C ALA A 123 -15.55 1.42 -5.07
N PHE A 124 -14.86 1.01 -6.14
CA PHE A 124 -15.47 0.23 -7.22
C PHE A 124 -14.79 -1.11 -7.51
N PHE A 125 -13.52 -1.28 -7.15
CA PHE A 125 -12.68 -2.38 -7.62
C PHE A 125 -11.86 -3.05 -6.50
N GLN A 126 -12.34 -2.98 -5.25
CA GLN A 126 -11.64 -3.59 -4.13
C GLN A 126 -11.49 -5.11 -4.32
N ALA A 127 -12.51 -5.77 -4.87
CA ALA A 127 -12.45 -7.21 -5.14
C ALA A 127 -11.36 -7.58 -6.15
N GLU A 128 -11.11 -6.75 -7.17
CA GLU A 128 -9.99 -6.89 -8.10
C GLU A 128 -8.65 -6.70 -7.40
N VAL A 129 -8.53 -5.66 -6.57
CA VAL A 129 -7.32 -5.38 -5.78
C VAL A 129 -6.99 -6.56 -4.87
N ASP A 130 -7.97 -7.06 -4.13
CA ASP A 130 -7.80 -8.22 -3.23
C ASP A 130 -7.36 -9.48 -4.00
N ARG A 131 -7.88 -9.69 -5.22
CA ARG A 131 -7.45 -10.82 -6.07
C ARG A 131 -5.99 -10.68 -6.53
N ILE A 132 -5.57 -9.47 -6.88
CA ILE A 132 -4.20 -9.16 -7.28
C ILE A 132 -3.26 -9.39 -6.09
N GLU A 133 -3.58 -8.86 -4.91
CA GLU A 133 -2.80 -9.07 -3.67
C GLU A 133 -2.70 -10.56 -3.30
N ALA A 134 -3.78 -11.32 -3.46
CA ALA A 134 -3.78 -12.76 -3.24
C ALA A 134 -2.90 -13.52 -4.25
N LEU A 135 -2.85 -13.09 -5.51
CA LEU A 135 -1.95 -13.67 -6.52
C LEU A 135 -0.48 -13.33 -6.22
N GLU A 136 -0.18 -12.09 -5.82
CA GLU A 136 1.16 -11.67 -5.40
C GLU A 136 1.64 -12.50 -4.20
N SER A 137 0.78 -12.70 -3.20
CA SER A 137 1.06 -13.56 -2.06
C SER A 137 1.36 -15.00 -2.46
N LYS A 138 0.57 -15.57 -3.40
CA LYS A 138 0.83 -16.92 -3.95
C LYS A 138 2.14 -17.00 -4.71
N ILE A 139 2.53 -15.96 -5.43
CA ILE A 139 3.81 -15.89 -6.14
C ILE A 139 4.95 -15.88 -5.13
N SER A 140 4.88 -15.04 -4.09
CA SER A 140 5.90 -15.01 -3.04
C SER A 140 6.03 -16.34 -2.29
N ALA A 141 4.91 -16.99 -1.96
CA ALA A 141 4.92 -18.31 -1.35
C ALA A 141 5.57 -19.37 -2.26
N ALA A 142 5.21 -19.41 -3.54
CA ALA A 142 5.80 -20.33 -4.51
C ALA A 142 7.28 -20.05 -4.77
N GLN A 143 7.74 -18.80 -4.66
CA GLN A 143 9.16 -18.45 -4.72
C GLN A 143 9.92 -18.98 -3.50
N GLY A 144 9.33 -18.94 -2.30
CA GLY A 144 9.88 -19.60 -1.12
C GLY A 144 10.00 -21.10 -1.30
N GLU A 145 8.94 -21.77 -1.75
CA GLU A 145 8.96 -23.21 -2.08
C GLU A 145 10.03 -23.54 -3.14
N LEU A 146 10.25 -22.67 -4.12
CA LEU A 146 11.29 -22.85 -5.13
C LEU A 146 12.68 -22.81 -4.51
N SER A 147 12.93 -21.86 -3.60
CA SER A 147 14.22 -21.77 -2.88
C SER A 147 14.49 -23.04 -2.06
N GLU A 148 13.51 -23.52 -1.29
CA GLU A 148 13.63 -24.76 -0.53
C GLU A 148 13.88 -25.97 -1.44
N ALA A 149 13.18 -26.06 -2.58
CA ALA A 149 13.38 -27.14 -3.54
C ALA A 149 14.76 -27.09 -4.21
N VAL A 150 15.33 -25.90 -4.43
CA VAL A 150 16.68 -25.72 -4.96
C VAL A 150 17.73 -26.17 -3.95
N GLU A 151 17.58 -25.82 -2.67
CA GLU A 151 18.47 -26.29 -1.60
C GLU A 151 18.42 -27.81 -1.47
N SER A 152 17.22 -28.40 -1.43
CA SER A 152 17.08 -29.87 -1.39
C SER A 152 17.67 -30.55 -2.62
N ALA A 153 17.48 -29.98 -3.82
CA ALA A 153 18.08 -30.49 -5.04
C ALA A 153 19.61 -30.39 -5.04
N GLN A 154 20.16 -29.35 -4.44
CA GLN A 154 21.61 -29.18 -4.25
C GLN A 154 22.20 -30.30 -3.38
N GLU A 155 21.56 -30.62 -2.26
CA GLU A 155 21.94 -31.74 -1.41
C GLU A 155 21.85 -33.07 -2.14
N VAL A 156 20.73 -33.32 -2.83
CA VAL A 156 20.50 -34.55 -3.60
C VAL A 156 21.58 -34.72 -4.68
N ALA A 157 21.89 -33.66 -5.43
CA ALA A 157 22.93 -33.66 -6.46
C ALA A 157 24.35 -33.69 -5.88
N SER A 158 24.52 -33.52 -4.57
CA SER A 158 25.82 -33.28 -3.92
C SER A 158 26.60 -32.17 -4.64
N TYR A 159 25.90 -31.11 -5.06
CA TYR A 159 26.48 -30.03 -5.85
C TYR A 159 27.22 -29.05 -4.93
N GLU A 160 28.53 -28.96 -5.14
CA GLU A 160 29.39 -28.00 -4.47
C GLU A 160 29.54 -26.75 -5.35
N PRO A 161 28.98 -25.60 -4.93
CA PRO A 161 29.09 -24.35 -5.68
C PRO A 161 30.52 -23.81 -5.64
N GLU A 162 30.95 -23.16 -6.73
CA GLU A 162 32.23 -22.45 -6.74
C GLU A 162 32.20 -21.21 -5.81
N GLU A 163 33.37 -20.69 -5.44
CA GLU A 163 33.48 -19.56 -4.53
C GLU A 163 32.75 -18.32 -5.09
N GLY A 164 31.68 -17.90 -4.41
CA GLY A 164 30.82 -16.78 -4.83
C GLY A 164 29.68 -17.17 -5.79
N GLU A 165 29.52 -18.44 -6.15
CA GLU A 165 28.39 -18.92 -6.93
C GLU A 165 27.12 -19.01 -6.07
N THR A 166 26.07 -18.31 -6.49
CA THR A 166 24.73 -18.48 -5.89
C THR A 166 24.00 -19.58 -6.64
N VAL A 167 23.62 -20.65 -5.94
CA VAL A 167 22.88 -21.76 -6.54
C VAL A 167 21.46 -21.30 -6.89
N THR A 168 21.14 -21.37 -8.17
CA THR A 168 19.82 -21.02 -8.70
C THR A 168 19.10 -22.24 -9.26
N ALA A 169 17.78 -22.14 -9.41
CA ALA A 169 16.97 -23.18 -10.07
C ALA A 169 17.53 -23.60 -11.44
N THR A 170 18.05 -22.65 -12.22
CA THR A 170 18.68 -22.92 -13.52
C THR A 170 19.96 -23.74 -13.39
N ILE A 171 20.85 -23.36 -12.47
CA ILE A 171 22.13 -24.05 -12.25
C ILE A 171 21.87 -25.48 -11.77
N ILE A 172 21.05 -25.63 -10.73
CA ILE A 172 20.83 -26.94 -10.13
C ILE A 172 20.08 -27.89 -11.06
N LYS A 173 19.12 -27.39 -11.86
CA LYS A 173 18.47 -28.20 -12.88
C LYS A 173 19.43 -28.66 -13.98
N LYS A 174 20.44 -27.86 -14.31
CA LYS A 174 21.48 -28.27 -15.27
C LYS A 174 22.32 -29.40 -14.69
N ALA A 175 22.79 -29.26 -13.45
CA ALA A 175 23.57 -30.29 -12.76
C ALA A 175 22.77 -31.60 -12.61
N LEU A 176 21.52 -31.53 -12.15
CA LEU A 176 20.63 -32.70 -12.08
C LEU A 176 20.45 -33.37 -13.44
N LYS A 177 20.33 -32.59 -14.52
CA LYS A 177 20.15 -33.14 -15.87
C LYS A 177 21.38 -33.88 -16.37
N GLU A 178 22.58 -33.35 -16.11
CA GLU A 178 23.84 -34.03 -16.43
C GLU A 178 23.94 -35.37 -15.70
N LEU A 179 23.64 -35.39 -14.39
CA LEU A 179 23.61 -36.64 -13.58
C LEU A 179 22.57 -37.65 -14.09
N ILE A 180 21.38 -37.18 -14.49
CA ILE A 180 20.34 -38.04 -15.08
C ILE A 180 20.83 -38.65 -16.40
N ASP A 181 21.48 -37.85 -17.24
CA ASP A 181 21.97 -38.27 -18.55
C ASP A 181 23.11 -39.31 -18.43
N ASP A 182 24.03 -39.13 -17.48
CA ASP A 182 25.13 -40.06 -17.20
C ASP A 182 24.64 -41.43 -16.73
N LEU A 183 23.56 -41.47 -15.93
CA LEU A 183 22.99 -42.71 -15.41
C LEU A 183 22.07 -43.44 -16.40
N LYS A 184 21.82 -42.90 -17.61
CA LYS A 184 20.88 -43.50 -18.58
C LYS A 184 21.23 -44.89 -19.04
N ALA A 185 22.53 -45.20 -19.18
CA ALA A 185 23.01 -46.49 -19.69
C ALA A 185 23.20 -47.56 -18.60
N SER A 186 23.08 -47.19 -17.32
CA SER A 186 23.37 -48.06 -16.18
C SER A 186 22.10 -48.76 -15.67
N ALA A 187 22.03 -50.09 -15.80
CA ALA A 187 20.87 -50.91 -15.41
C ALA A 187 20.92 -51.47 -13.96
N GLY A 188 21.89 -51.04 -13.15
CA GLY A 188 22.04 -51.50 -11.76
C GLY A 188 20.97 -50.90 -10.84
N SER A 189 20.48 -51.67 -9.86
CA SER A 189 19.43 -51.21 -8.94
C SER A 189 19.77 -49.94 -8.15
N SER A 190 21.06 -49.66 -7.89
CA SER A 190 21.51 -48.42 -7.23
C SER A 190 21.39 -47.22 -8.18
N ALA A 191 21.94 -47.35 -9.39
CA ALA A 191 21.90 -46.33 -10.43
C ALA A 191 20.45 -45.93 -10.80
N THR A 192 19.53 -46.89 -10.83
CA THR A 192 18.10 -46.60 -11.06
C THR A 192 17.49 -45.77 -9.93
N LYS A 193 17.83 -46.05 -8.66
CA LYS A 193 17.31 -45.29 -7.50
C LYS A 193 17.87 -43.87 -7.45
N GLU A 194 19.17 -43.69 -7.67
CA GLU A 194 19.80 -42.36 -7.70
C GLU A 194 19.23 -41.50 -8.83
N ARG A 195 19.12 -42.07 -10.03
CA ARG A 195 18.50 -41.39 -11.17
C ARG A 195 17.06 -40.96 -10.86
N GLN A 196 16.29 -41.82 -10.20
CA GLN A 196 14.92 -41.49 -9.81
C GLN A 196 14.86 -40.31 -8.82
N SER A 197 15.79 -40.24 -7.86
CA SER A 197 15.89 -39.09 -6.96
C SER A 197 16.20 -37.78 -7.70
N TYR A 198 17.12 -37.82 -8.68
CA TYR A 198 17.43 -36.66 -9.51
C TYR A 198 16.26 -36.22 -10.37
N GLU A 199 15.58 -37.17 -11.03
CA GLU A 199 14.38 -36.91 -11.82
C GLU A 199 13.29 -36.27 -10.94
N THR A 200 13.08 -36.80 -9.73
CA THR A 200 12.10 -36.24 -8.78
C THR A 200 12.42 -34.79 -8.39
N ALA A 201 13.68 -34.50 -8.04
CA ALA A 201 14.10 -33.14 -7.69
C ALA A 201 13.99 -32.17 -8.89
N PHE A 202 14.41 -32.62 -10.08
CA PHE A 202 14.30 -31.83 -11.31
C PHE A 202 12.85 -31.49 -11.64
N ASP A 203 11.96 -32.48 -11.57
CA ASP A 203 10.54 -32.33 -11.88
C ASP A 203 9.83 -31.45 -10.84
N ALA A 204 10.20 -31.55 -9.56
CA ALA A 204 9.68 -30.69 -8.51
C ALA A 204 9.99 -29.20 -8.79
N ILE A 205 11.25 -28.86 -9.08
CA ILE A 205 11.66 -27.50 -9.43
C ILE A 205 10.92 -27.04 -10.71
N ALA A 206 10.88 -27.88 -11.75
CA ALA A 206 10.20 -27.53 -13.00
C ALA A 206 8.70 -27.29 -12.82
N ALA A 207 8.03 -28.05 -11.94
CA ALA A 207 6.63 -27.86 -11.61
C ALA A 207 6.38 -26.52 -10.88
N ILE A 208 7.24 -26.17 -9.92
CA ILE A 208 7.14 -24.89 -9.17
C ILE A 208 7.40 -23.71 -10.11
N GLU A 209 8.42 -23.76 -10.96
CA GLU A 209 8.70 -22.71 -11.97
C GLU A 209 7.50 -22.51 -12.90
N LYS A 210 6.89 -23.61 -13.38
CA LYS A 210 5.69 -23.56 -14.21
C LYS A 210 4.52 -22.90 -13.47
N ARG A 211 4.32 -23.23 -12.20
CA ARG A 211 3.26 -22.64 -11.35
C ARG A 211 3.49 -21.14 -11.14
N ILE A 212 4.71 -20.71 -10.83
CA ILE A 212 5.08 -19.28 -10.72
C ILE A 212 4.79 -18.55 -12.03
N LYS A 213 5.18 -19.14 -13.17
CA LYS A 213 4.92 -18.55 -14.49
C LYS A 213 3.42 -18.38 -14.73
N GLN A 214 2.63 -19.41 -14.45
CA GLN A 214 1.16 -19.35 -14.59
C GLN A 214 0.56 -18.25 -13.71
N PHE A 215 0.96 -18.14 -12.43
CA PHE A 215 0.48 -17.07 -11.56
C PHE A 215 0.89 -15.68 -12.05
N LYS A 216 2.11 -15.49 -12.56
CA LYS A 216 2.55 -14.22 -13.15
C LYS A 216 1.76 -13.85 -14.40
N ASP A 217 1.47 -14.83 -15.25
CA ASP A 217 0.65 -14.62 -16.45
C ASP A 217 -0.79 -14.21 -16.07
N THR A 218 -1.38 -14.87 -15.06
CA THR A 218 -2.70 -14.48 -14.53
C THR A 218 -2.67 -13.11 -13.85
N LEU A 219 -1.64 -12.81 -13.04
CA LEU A 219 -1.48 -11.50 -12.40
C LEU A 219 -1.46 -10.37 -13.43
N LYS A 220 -0.68 -10.53 -14.51
CA LYS A 220 -0.61 -9.56 -15.60
C LYS A 220 -1.97 -9.38 -16.28
N GLN A 221 -2.74 -10.46 -16.45
CA GLN A 221 -4.08 -10.38 -17.03
C GLN A 221 -5.04 -9.61 -16.14
N GLU A 222 -5.09 -9.90 -14.83
CA GLU A 222 -5.94 -9.19 -13.86
C GLU A 222 -5.54 -7.71 -13.74
N GLN A 223 -4.24 -7.39 -13.73
CA GLN A 223 -3.75 -6.01 -13.71
C GLN A 223 -4.19 -5.21 -14.94
N ASN A 224 -4.04 -5.77 -16.14
CA ASN A 224 -4.48 -5.11 -17.38
C ASN A 224 -6.01 -4.94 -17.43
N GLU A 225 -6.77 -5.93 -16.93
CA GLU A 225 -8.23 -5.85 -16.85
C GLU A 225 -8.66 -4.78 -15.84
N LEU A 226 -8.00 -4.68 -14.69
CA LEU A 226 -8.25 -3.63 -13.71
C LEU A 226 -7.93 -2.24 -14.26
N GLU A 227 -6.81 -2.06 -14.94
CA GLU A 227 -6.45 -0.79 -15.59
C GLU A 227 -7.51 -0.37 -16.62
N LEU A 228 -8.00 -1.32 -17.44
CA LEU A 228 -9.09 -1.08 -18.38
C LEU A 228 -10.38 -0.67 -17.64
N LYS A 229 -10.80 -1.43 -16.63
CA LYS A 229 -12.00 -1.12 -15.83
C LYS A 229 -11.92 0.27 -15.19
N LEU A 230 -10.76 0.62 -14.63
CA LEU A 230 -10.51 1.92 -14.01
C LEU A 230 -10.64 3.05 -15.02
N ARG A 231 -10.01 2.92 -16.19
CA ARG A 231 -10.13 3.90 -17.28
C ARG A 231 -11.58 4.05 -17.74
N LEU A 232 -12.27 2.93 -17.99
CA LEU A 232 -13.67 2.93 -18.43
C LEU A 232 -14.62 3.54 -17.39
N LYS A 233 -14.40 3.28 -16.10
CA LYS A 233 -15.18 3.93 -15.04
C LYS A 233 -14.94 5.44 -15.03
N ARG A 234 -13.70 5.89 -15.27
CA ARG A 234 -13.34 7.30 -15.21
C ARG A 234 -13.87 8.13 -16.38
N ILE A 235 -13.62 7.68 -17.61
CA ILE A 235 -13.87 8.46 -18.84
C ILE A 235 -14.88 7.83 -19.79
N GLY A 236 -15.45 6.67 -19.43
CA GLY A 236 -16.38 5.94 -20.29
C GLY A 236 -15.67 5.17 -21.41
N GLY A 237 -16.48 4.61 -22.31
CA GLY A 237 -15.99 3.79 -23.43
C GLY A 237 -15.64 4.57 -24.68
N ASP A 238 -16.03 5.84 -24.79
CA ASP A 238 -15.99 6.55 -26.07
C ASP A 238 -14.56 6.80 -26.56
N GLU A 239 -13.66 7.26 -25.70
CA GLU A 239 -12.25 7.43 -26.04
C GLU A 239 -11.57 6.09 -26.36
N ALA A 240 -11.87 5.04 -25.58
CA ALA A 240 -11.32 3.70 -25.81
C ALA A 240 -11.82 3.07 -27.12
N LYS A 241 -13.02 3.47 -27.58
CA LYS A 241 -13.63 3.04 -28.84
C LYS A 241 -13.28 3.93 -30.02
N ALA A 242 -12.75 5.14 -29.81
CA ALA A 242 -12.51 6.12 -30.88
C ALA A 242 -11.59 5.57 -31.97
N GLU A 243 -10.40 5.09 -31.60
CA GLU A 243 -9.44 4.47 -32.53
C GLU A 243 -10.04 3.25 -33.25
N THR A 244 -10.75 2.39 -32.50
CA THR A 244 -11.39 1.19 -33.08
C THR A 244 -12.49 1.58 -34.07
N SER A 245 -13.20 2.68 -33.82
CA SER A 245 -14.28 3.18 -34.68
C SER A 245 -13.73 3.82 -35.94
N GLU A 246 -12.61 4.55 -35.87
CA GLU A 246 -11.91 5.08 -37.04
C GLU A 246 -11.40 3.97 -37.95
N LEU A 247 -10.78 2.93 -37.38
CA LEU A 247 -10.32 1.76 -38.14
C LEU A 247 -11.50 1.04 -38.81
N LEU A 248 -12.63 0.88 -38.12
CA LEU A 248 -13.85 0.32 -38.71
C LEU A 248 -14.33 1.16 -39.90
N GLN A 249 -14.33 2.49 -39.78
CA GLN A 249 -14.71 3.39 -40.87
C GLN A 249 -13.77 3.27 -42.08
N GLN A 250 -12.46 3.12 -41.85
CA GLN A 250 -11.48 2.88 -42.91
C GLN A 250 -11.72 1.54 -43.61
N VAL A 251 -11.94 0.47 -42.84
CA VAL A 251 -12.25 -0.87 -43.37
C VAL A 251 -13.52 -0.83 -44.20
N GLU A 252 -14.59 -0.17 -43.73
CA GLU A 252 -15.84 -0.03 -44.48
C GLU A 252 -15.67 0.79 -45.77
N THR A 253 -14.82 1.82 -45.75
CA THR A 253 -14.52 2.62 -46.94
C THR A 253 -13.76 1.80 -47.98
N GLN A 254 -12.77 1.01 -47.55
CA GLN A 254 -12.02 0.11 -48.44
C GLN A 254 -12.93 -0.97 -49.05
N LEU A 255 -13.81 -1.56 -48.24
CA LEU A 255 -14.78 -2.56 -48.72
C LEU A 255 -15.71 -2.03 -49.81
N LYS A 256 -16.07 -0.75 -49.79
CA LYS A 256 -16.92 -0.12 -50.82
C LYS A 256 -16.24 0.06 -52.19
N VAL A 257 -14.91 0.14 -52.21
CA VAL A 257 -14.14 0.40 -53.44
C VAL A 257 -13.72 -0.91 -54.14
N LEU A 258 -13.68 -2.02 -53.40
CA LEU A 258 -13.27 -3.33 -53.91
C LEU A 258 -14.37 -4.01 -54.73
N ASN A 259 -13.99 -4.65 -55.83
CA ASN A 259 -14.91 -5.36 -56.72
C ASN A 259 -14.99 -6.86 -56.35
N PRO A 260 -16.16 -7.37 -55.91
CA PRO A 260 -16.33 -8.78 -55.51
C PRO A 260 -16.01 -9.81 -56.61
N ASN A 261 -16.02 -9.39 -57.87
CA ASN A 261 -15.77 -10.26 -59.03
C ASN A 261 -14.30 -10.32 -59.45
N HIS A 262 -13.43 -9.47 -58.89
CA HIS A 262 -12.00 -9.49 -59.14
C HIS A 262 -11.28 -10.42 -58.14
N LYS A 263 -10.39 -11.29 -58.63
CA LYS A 263 -9.80 -12.38 -57.82
C LYS A 263 -8.96 -11.87 -56.65
N ASP A 264 -8.21 -10.79 -56.84
CA ASP A 264 -7.36 -10.21 -55.81
C ASP A 264 -8.18 -9.41 -54.79
N ASP A 265 -9.19 -8.66 -55.25
CA ASP A 265 -10.14 -7.93 -54.41
C ASP A 265 -10.94 -8.89 -53.52
N LYS A 266 -11.31 -10.08 -54.02
CA LYS A 266 -12.01 -11.10 -53.22
C LYS A 266 -11.19 -11.58 -52.02
N LYS A 267 -9.87 -11.72 -52.16
CA LYS A 267 -8.99 -12.06 -51.03
C LYS A 267 -8.94 -10.90 -50.03
N GLN A 268 -8.83 -9.67 -50.52
CA GLN A 268 -8.79 -8.48 -49.68
C GLN A 268 -10.11 -8.25 -48.93
N ILE A 269 -11.26 -8.44 -49.56
CA ILE A 269 -12.58 -8.40 -48.92
C ILE A 269 -12.67 -9.41 -47.77
N THR A 270 -12.17 -10.64 -47.98
CA THR A 270 -12.19 -11.69 -46.94
C THR A 270 -11.33 -11.30 -45.74
N ALA A 271 -10.14 -10.74 -45.99
CA ALA A 271 -9.27 -10.23 -44.93
C ALA A 271 -9.91 -9.06 -44.17
N LEU A 272 -10.44 -8.07 -44.89
CA LEU A 272 -11.10 -6.91 -44.31
C LEU A 272 -12.36 -7.26 -43.52
N HIS A 273 -13.14 -8.27 -43.94
CA HIS A 273 -14.26 -8.78 -43.14
C HIS A 273 -13.79 -9.42 -41.84
N LYS A 274 -12.67 -10.16 -41.86
CA LYS A 274 -12.08 -10.73 -40.65
C LYS A 274 -11.59 -9.64 -39.70
N ASP A 275 -10.93 -8.61 -40.24
CA ASP A 275 -10.44 -7.47 -39.46
C ASP A 275 -11.62 -6.67 -38.88
N LYS A 276 -12.68 -6.43 -39.67
CA LYS A 276 -13.93 -5.81 -39.20
C LYS A 276 -14.52 -6.58 -38.02
N ALA A 277 -14.67 -7.90 -38.15
CA ALA A 277 -15.22 -8.73 -37.08
C ALA A 277 -14.36 -8.69 -35.80
N ALA A 278 -13.03 -8.65 -35.93
CA ALA A 278 -12.12 -8.52 -34.80
C ALA A 278 -12.24 -7.15 -34.10
N LEU A 279 -12.37 -6.07 -34.85
CA LEU A 279 -12.58 -4.72 -34.33
C LEU A 279 -13.96 -4.57 -33.66
N GLU A 280 -15.02 -5.15 -34.25
CA GLU A 280 -16.36 -5.19 -33.65
C GLU A 280 -16.37 -5.97 -32.33
N LEU A 281 -15.64 -7.09 -32.26
CA LEU A 281 -15.48 -7.86 -31.02
C LEU A 281 -14.75 -7.04 -29.95
N ARG A 282 -13.69 -6.31 -30.32
CA ARG A 282 -12.98 -5.39 -29.40
C ARG A 282 -13.92 -4.31 -28.86
N ARG A 283 -14.77 -3.72 -29.71
CA ARG A 283 -15.76 -2.72 -29.31
C ARG A 283 -16.80 -3.31 -28.35
N SER A 284 -17.33 -4.48 -28.69
CA SER A 284 -18.30 -5.21 -27.86
C SER A 284 -17.71 -5.59 -26.50
N ARG A 285 -16.43 -5.96 -26.44
CA ARG A 285 -15.74 -6.19 -25.15
C ARG A 285 -15.73 -4.92 -24.29
N ILE A 286 -15.42 -3.76 -24.86
CA ILE A 286 -15.41 -2.49 -24.10
C ILE A 286 -16.82 -2.19 -23.56
N ASP A 287 -17.85 -2.32 -24.39
CA ASP A 287 -19.24 -2.09 -23.97
C ASP A 287 -19.67 -3.09 -22.89
N GLY A 288 -19.26 -4.35 -23.01
CA GLY A 288 -19.51 -5.40 -22.02
C GLY A 288 -18.83 -5.13 -20.67
N VAL A 289 -17.56 -4.71 -20.68
CA VAL A 289 -16.84 -4.33 -19.44
C VAL A 289 -17.47 -3.09 -18.83
N LEU A 290 -17.79 -2.06 -19.63
CA LEU A 290 -18.44 -0.84 -19.15
C LEU A 290 -19.79 -1.13 -18.49
N ALA A 291 -20.59 -2.02 -19.09
CA ALA A 291 -21.85 -2.46 -18.48
C ALA A 291 -21.63 -3.24 -17.18
N ALA A 292 -20.64 -4.14 -17.15
CA ALA A 292 -20.32 -4.95 -15.97
C ALA A 292 -19.87 -4.11 -14.76
N ILE A 293 -19.21 -2.98 -14.99
CA ILE A 293 -18.78 -2.05 -13.93
C ILE A 293 -19.84 -1.00 -13.56
N GLY A 294 -21.06 -1.11 -14.10
CA GLY A 294 -22.16 -0.19 -13.81
C GLY A 294 -22.10 1.14 -14.57
N GLY A 295 -21.36 1.20 -15.68
CA GLY A 295 -21.24 2.37 -16.53
C GLY A 295 -20.13 3.34 -16.12
N GLN A 296 -20.06 4.46 -16.84
CA GLN A 296 -19.16 5.56 -16.50
C GLN A 296 -19.56 6.16 -15.16
N MET A 297 -18.57 6.68 -14.43
CA MET A 297 -18.78 7.40 -13.18
C MET A 297 -19.69 8.61 -13.40
N THR A 298 -20.67 8.71 -12.52
CA THR A 298 -21.64 9.80 -12.44
C THR A 298 -21.09 10.98 -11.65
N ASP A 299 -21.63 12.17 -11.88
CA ASP A 299 -21.25 13.38 -11.12
C ASP A 299 -21.50 13.23 -9.61
N ALA A 300 -22.53 12.47 -9.21
CA ALA A 300 -22.83 12.20 -7.81
C ALA A 300 -21.78 11.30 -7.14
N GLU A 301 -21.33 10.25 -7.86
CA GLU A 301 -20.20 9.41 -7.41
C GLU A 301 -18.92 10.24 -7.33
N ALA A 302 -18.65 11.08 -8.34
CA ALA A 302 -17.48 11.94 -8.37
C ALA A 302 -17.46 12.93 -7.19
N LYS A 303 -18.59 13.61 -6.95
CA LYS A 303 -18.78 14.50 -5.79
C LYS A 303 -18.50 13.79 -4.47
N THR A 304 -19.04 12.59 -4.31
CA THR A 304 -18.85 11.79 -3.09
C THR A 304 -17.38 11.48 -2.85
N LEU A 305 -16.65 11.06 -3.88
CA LEU A 305 -15.24 10.72 -3.77
C LEU A 305 -14.33 11.94 -3.57
N ILE A 306 -14.65 13.07 -4.22
CA ILE A 306 -13.90 14.32 -4.04
C ILE A 306 -14.09 14.84 -2.61
N LEU A 307 -15.31 14.83 -2.07
CA LEU A 307 -15.57 15.22 -0.68
C LEU A 307 -14.88 14.28 0.30
N LYS A 308 -14.91 12.95 0.06
CA LYS A 308 -14.17 11.98 0.86
C LYS A 308 -12.67 12.30 0.87
N LYS A 309 -12.07 12.58 -0.28
CA LYS A 309 -10.65 12.97 -0.38
C LYS A 309 -10.33 14.23 0.42
N LEU A 310 -11.16 15.27 0.29
CA LEU A 310 -10.97 16.51 1.04
C LEU A 310 -11.05 16.29 2.56
N TYR A 311 -11.97 15.42 3.00
CA TYR A 311 -12.07 15.00 4.39
C TYR A 311 -10.83 14.23 4.87
N ASP A 312 -10.40 13.23 4.11
CA ASP A 312 -9.24 12.40 4.47
C ASP A 312 -7.98 13.26 4.63
N TRP A 313 -7.82 14.31 3.81
CA TRP A 313 -6.72 15.26 3.95
C TRP A 313 -6.80 16.13 5.22
N VAL A 314 -7.98 16.64 5.60
CA VAL A 314 -8.08 17.43 6.85
C VAL A 314 -7.90 16.53 8.07
N LYS A 315 -8.38 15.28 7.99
CA LYS A 315 -8.16 14.24 9.00
C LYS A 315 -6.68 13.90 9.15
N GLU A 316 -5.94 13.79 8.06
CA GLU A 316 -4.49 13.60 8.08
C GLU A 316 -3.78 14.78 8.76
N GLN A 317 -4.16 16.02 8.43
CA GLN A 317 -3.60 17.20 9.09
C GLN A 317 -3.88 17.20 10.59
N LEU A 318 -5.12 16.93 11.02
CA LEU A 318 -5.45 16.80 12.44
C LEU A 318 -4.59 15.73 13.11
N THR A 319 -4.49 14.54 12.50
CA THR A 319 -3.68 13.42 12.99
C THR A 319 -2.22 13.82 13.18
N ARG A 320 -1.65 14.59 12.25
CA ARG A 320 -0.28 15.08 12.33
C ARG A 320 -0.06 15.99 13.54
N TYR A 321 -0.98 16.91 13.82
CA TYR A 321 -0.90 17.78 15.00
C TYR A 321 -1.08 16.99 16.30
N LEU A 322 -2.07 16.10 16.38
CA LEU A 322 -2.27 15.23 17.54
C LEU A 322 -1.04 14.34 17.82
N ASN A 323 -0.41 13.80 16.78
CA ASN A 323 0.82 13.01 16.94
C ASN A 323 2.02 13.86 17.35
N ALA A 324 2.05 15.16 17.07
CA ALA A 324 3.07 16.06 17.60
C ALA A 324 2.88 16.25 19.11
N GLU A 325 1.66 16.54 19.56
CA GLU A 325 1.34 16.68 20.98
C GLU A 325 1.56 15.38 21.76
N LYS A 326 1.14 14.24 21.20
CA LYS A 326 1.39 12.92 21.78
C LYS A 326 2.90 12.68 22.01
N ARG A 327 3.75 13.03 21.04
CA ARG A 327 5.21 12.92 21.19
C ARG A 327 5.75 13.85 22.26
N ALA A 328 5.22 15.08 22.37
CA ALA A 328 5.61 16.01 23.42
C ALA A 328 5.21 15.50 24.82
N LEU A 329 4.03 14.89 24.96
CA LEU A 329 3.59 14.24 26.19
C LEU A 329 4.52 13.10 26.58
N ILE A 330 4.81 12.18 25.66
CA ILE A 330 5.72 11.05 25.89
C ILE A 330 7.11 11.56 26.32
N ALA A 331 7.67 12.50 25.57
CA ALA A 331 8.97 13.10 25.90
C ALA A 331 8.97 13.73 27.30
N THR A 332 7.86 14.34 27.73
CA THR A 332 7.75 14.91 29.08
C THR A 332 7.88 13.82 30.15
N VAL A 333 7.18 12.69 29.99
CA VAL A 333 7.25 11.57 30.95
C VAL A 333 8.60 10.87 30.90
N GLU A 334 9.18 10.69 29.72
CA GLU A 334 10.53 10.16 29.54
C GLU A 334 11.59 11.03 30.23
N ASN A 335 11.47 12.35 30.13
CA ASN A 335 12.36 13.29 30.82
C ASN A 335 12.22 13.22 32.36
N LEU A 336 11.00 12.95 32.86
CA LEU A 336 10.80 12.69 34.30
C LEU A 336 11.43 11.36 34.70
N TRP A 337 11.32 10.34 33.86
CA TRP A 337 11.93 9.04 34.11
C TRP A 337 13.45 9.16 34.22
N ASP A 338 14.10 9.82 33.26
CA ASP A 338 15.54 10.05 33.27
C ASP A 338 16.02 10.75 34.56
N LYS A 339 15.18 11.61 35.14
CA LYS A 339 15.53 12.39 36.34
C LYS A 339 15.22 11.68 37.65
N TYR A 340 14.17 10.87 37.69
CA TYR A 340 13.56 10.46 38.96
C TYR A 340 13.25 8.97 39.08
N ALA A 341 13.47 8.16 38.04
CA ALA A 341 13.16 6.72 38.08
C ALA A 341 14.08 5.95 39.05
N VAL A 342 15.32 6.39 39.21
CA VAL A 342 16.26 5.82 40.19
C VAL A 342 16.38 6.77 41.36
N SER A 343 16.20 6.26 42.58
CA SER A 343 16.34 7.09 43.76
C SER A 343 17.80 7.48 44.00
N SER A 344 18.03 8.68 44.56
CA SER A 344 19.38 9.13 44.94
C SER A 344 20.12 8.12 45.81
N ARG A 345 19.39 7.39 46.67
CA ARG A 345 19.96 6.37 47.57
C ARG A 345 20.42 5.12 46.83
N GLU A 346 19.68 4.70 45.80
CA GLU A 346 20.10 3.58 44.95
C GLU A 346 21.33 3.95 44.14
N LEU A 347 21.37 5.17 43.58
CA LEU A 347 22.56 5.70 42.90
C LEU A 347 23.78 5.79 43.84
N GLU A 348 23.60 6.27 45.07
CA GLU A 348 24.65 6.31 46.09
C GLU A 348 25.14 4.90 46.45
N THR A 349 24.23 3.94 46.62
CA THR A 349 24.58 2.55 46.93
C THR A 349 25.35 1.89 45.78
N GLU A 350 24.95 2.13 44.54
CA GLU A 350 25.63 1.63 43.35
C GLU A 350 27.00 2.28 43.17
N ARG A 351 27.11 3.59 43.44
CA ARG A 351 28.38 4.31 43.47
C ARG A 351 29.33 3.73 44.52
N GLU A 352 28.85 3.44 45.73
CA GLU A 352 29.66 2.79 46.77
C GLU A 352 30.15 1.40 46.36
N LYS A 353 29.31 0.59 45.71
CA LYS A 353 29.71 -0.73 45.17
C LYS A 353 30.78 -0.59 44.09
N THR A 354 30.62 0.38 43.19
CA THR A 354 31.58 0.66 42.13
C THR A 354 32.91 1.14 42.70
N LEU A 355 32.87 2.03 43.71
CA LEU A 355 34.06 2.49 44.43
C LEU A 355 34.81 1.34 45.12
N LYS A 356 34.12 0.45 45.83
CA LYS A 356 34.73 -0.75 46.43
C LYS A 356 35.42 -1.64 45.39
N THR A 357 34.81 -1.77 44.22
CA THR A 357 35.37 -2.54 43.11
C THR A 357 36.64 -1.87 42.57
N LEU A 358 36.61 -0.55 42.38
CA LEU A 358 37.77 0.24 41.97
C LEU A 358 38.92 0.16 42.99
N ASP A 359 38.63 0.34 44.27
CA ASP A 359 39.61 0.25 45.35
C ASP A 359 40.27 -1.14 45.39
N THR A 360 39.51 -2.20 45.12
CA THR A 360 40.05 -3.57 44.99
C THR A 360 41.05 -3.66 43.83
N PHE A 361 40.77 -3.05 42.67
CA PHE A 361 41.70 -3.03 41.54
C PHE A 361 42.95 -2.18 41.83
N LEU A 362 42.78 -1.00 42.42
CA LEU A 362 43.87 -0.11 42.78
C LEU A 362 44.81 -0.72 43.83
N SER A 363 44.26 -1.46 44.80
CA SER A 363 45.03 -2.23 45.79
C SER A 363 45.85 -3.34 45.12
N LYS A 364 45.25 -4.09 44.18
CA LYS A 364 45.96 -5.12 43.41
C LYS A 364 47.10 -4.57 42.54
N LEU A 365 46.96 -3.32 42.09
CA LEU A 365 47.99 -2.62 41.30
C LEU A 365 49.01 -1.88 42.18
N GLY A 366 48.88 -1.92 43.51
CA GLY A 366 49.80 -1.31 44.46
C GLY A 366 49.68 0.20 44.61
N TYR A 367 48.59 0.80 44.12
CA TYR A 367 48.31 2.24 44.27
C TYR A 367 47.62 2.59 45.59
N LEU A 368 46.97 1.61 46.22
CA LEU A 368 46.40 1.70 47.55
C LEU A 368 47.04 0.62 48.43
N ALA A 369 47.29 0.93 49.70
CA ALA A 369 47.93 0.05 50.66
C ALA A 369 46.94 -0.95 51.27
#